data_AF-A0A7V9UCC2-F1
#
_entry.id   AF-A0A7V9UCC2-F1
#
_cell.length_a   1.000
_cell.length_b   1.000
_cell.length_c   1.000
_cell.angle_alpha   90.00
_cell.angle_beta   90.00
_cell.angle_gamma   90.00
#
_symmetry.space_group_name_H-M   'P 1'
#
loop_
_entity.id
_entity.type
_entity.pdbx_description
1 polymer ?
#
loop_
_entity_poly.entity_id
_entity_poly.type
_entity_poly.pdbx_seq_one_letter_code
_entity_poly.pdbx_strand_id
1 'polypeptide(L)'
;MAETVSAPPKGLELYAPPRLQKPLSLPGKRGEGLKKLGIESVQDLLQHYPRYHVDRTQLRTIRDLGRLLAEGHEGEVSLLAKVVKMNRPFRTRSGKVMVKGLIKDDTGSIAVTWFNQEWLIRALPPGTEAFFYGKLTIYGGKLQMTSPRHEPVKTGKEPFNVGRIIPIYPATADLGSDALRKLMWETLG
;
A
#
# COMPACT_ATOMS: atom_id res chain seq x y z
N MET A 1 38.90 -20.01 43.54
CA MET A 1 38.49 -19.39 42.26
C MET A 1 36.98 -19.40 42.24
N ALA A 2 36.34 -18.27 42.52
CA ALA A 2 34.89 -18.19 42.73
C ALA A 2 34.18 -17.90 41.39
N GLU A 3 33.43 -18.89 40.90
CA GLU A 3 32.43 -18.69 39.85
C GLU A 3 31.38 -17.71 40.36
N THR A 4 31.29 -16.55 39.71
CA THR A 4 30.22 -15.58 39.98
C THR A 4 29.14 -15.80 38.92
N VAL A 5 28.11 -16.57 39.25
CA VAL A 5 26.87 -16.60 38.47
C VAL A 5 26.02 -15.42 38.95
N SER A 6 25.99 -14.36 38.15
CA SER A 6 25.13 -13.20 38.37
C SER A 6 23.66 -13.63 38.24
N ALA A 7 22.97 -13.78 39.37
CA ALA A 7 21.51 -13.91 39.37
C ALA A 7 20.90 -12.65 38.71
N PRO A 8 19.88 -12.78 37.83
CA PRO A 8 19.22 -11.62 37.25
C PRO A 8 18.56 -10.80 38.37
N PRO A 9 18.58 -9.45 38.28
CA PRO A 9 18.02 -8.60 39.32
C PRO A 9 16.53 -8.89 39.54
N LYS A 10 16.16 -9.16 40.79
CA LYS A 10 14.75 -9.31 41.21
C LYS A 10 13.97 -8.06 40.78
N GLY A 11 12.86 -8.28 40.07
CA GLY A 11 12.02 -7.21 39.52
C GLY A 11 12.14 -7.02 38.01
N LEU A 12 13.09 -7.71 37.36
CA LEU A 12 13.18 -7.82 35.90
C LEU A 12 12.77 -9.23 35.45
N GLU A 13 11.72 -9.80 36.03
CA GLU A 13 10.95 -10.79 35.27
C GLU A 13 10.34 -10.01 34.13
N LEU A 14 11.07 -9.93 33.01
CA LEU A 14 10.51 -9.58 31.73
C LEU A 14 9.24 -10.41 31.63
N TYR A 15 8.08 -9.76 31.75
CA TYR A 15 6.81 -10.36 31.44
C TYR A 15 6.91 -10.71 29.95
N ALA A 16 7.50 -11.85 29.66
CA ALA A 16 7.42 -12.53 28.40
C ALA A 16 6.13 -13.31 28.54
N PRO A 17 4.97 -12.74 28.13
CA PRO A 17 3.74 -13.50 28.14
C PRO A 17 4.01 -14.84 27.45
N PRO A 18 3.41 -15.94 27.92
CA PRO A 18 3.57 -17.23 27.28
C PRO A 18 3.34 -17.05 25.79
N ARG A 19 4.32 -17.50 24.98
CA ARG A 19 4.31 -17.24 23.54
C ARG A 19 2.92 -17.56 22.99
N LEU A 20 2.33 -16.64 22.23
CA LEU A 20 1.10 -16.92 21.49
C LEU A 20 1.47 -17.86 20.34
N GLN A 21 1.76 -19.12 20.68
CA GLN A 21 2.20 -20.17 19.77
C GLN A 21 1.07 -20.70 18.91
N LYS A 22 -0.08 -20.01 18.84
CA LYS A 22 -1.18 -20.40 17.96
C LYS A 22 -0.60 -20.49 16.54
N PRO A 23 -0.51 -21.69 15.95
CA PRO A 23 0.12 -21.83 14.66
C PRO A 23 -0.66 -21.04 13.62
N LEU A 24 0.06 -20.31 12.79
CA LEU A 24 -0.50 -19.56 11.68
C LEU A 24 -0.04 -20.22 10.40
N SER A 25 -0.96 -20.92 9.74
CA SER A 25 -0.70 -21.56 8.46
C SER A 25 -1.81 -21.20 7.48
N LEU A 26 -1.41 -20.72 6.31
CA LEU A 26 -2.31 -20.44 5.19
C LEU A 26 -2.01 -21.41 4.05
N PRO A 27 -3.03 -21.87 3.30
CA PRO A 27 -2.80 -22.72 2.14
C PRO A 27 -2.18 -21.94 0.96
N GLY A 28 -1.44 -22.66 0.12
CA GLY A 28 -0.90 -22.16 -1.15
C GLY A 28 0.18 -21.08 -1.01
N LYS A 29 0.31 -20.25 -2.04
CA LYS A 29 1.38 -19.24 -2.17
C LYS A 29 1.50 -18.28 -0.99
N ARG A 30 0.37 -17.94 -0.34
CA ARG A 30 0.38 -17.06 0.84
C ARG A 30 1.08 -17.71 2.04
N GLY A 31 0.88 -19.02 2.24
CA GLY A 31 1.60 -19.77 3.27
C GLY A 31 3.09 -19.86 3.00
N GLU A 32 3.47 -20.12 1.75
CA GLU A 32 4.88 -20.08 1.32
C GLU A 32 5.49 -18.68 1.57
N GLY A 33 4.73 -17.63 1.28
CA GLY A 33 5.12 -16.24 1.55
C GLY A 33 5.35 -15.97 3.04
N LEU A 34 4.50 -16.49 3.93
CA LEU A 34 4.68 -16.39 5.39
C LEU A 34 5.95 -17.14 5.85
N LYS A 35 6.16 -18.37 5.38
CA LYS A 35 7.36 -19.17 5.70
C LYS A 35 8.65 -18.47 5.27
N LYS A 36 8.66 -17.85 4.08
CA LYS A 36 9.80 -17.05 3.60
C LYS A 36 10.10 -15.83 4.48
N LEU A 37 9.10 -15.32 5.20
CA LEU A 37 9.24 -14.23 6.18
C LEU A 37 9.58 -14.74 7.59
N GLY A 38 9.65 -16.06 7.81
CA GLY A 38 9.84 -16.66 9.14
C GLY A 38 8.62 -16.52 10.06
N ILE A 39 7.42 -16.35 9.49
CA ILE A 39 6.18 -16.19 10.25
C ILE A 39 5.47 -17.55 10.33
N GLU A 40 5.47 -18.16 11.51
CA GLU A 40 4.86 -19.49 11.74
C GLU A 40 3.73 -19.46 12.78
N SER A 41 3.62 -18.39 13.56
CA SER A 41 2.61 -18.21 14.60
C SER A 41 1.94 -16.84 14.52
N VAL A 42 0.82 -16.69 15.23
CA VAL A 42 0.15 -15.39 15.41
C VAL A 42 1.10 -14.39 16.08
N GLN A 43 1.93 -14.84 17.02
CA GLN A 43 2.94 -13.98 17.64
C GLN A 43 3.93 -13.43 16.61
N ASP A 44 4.48 -14.30 15.75
CA ASP A 44 5.45 -13.87 14.72
C ASP A 44 4.82 -12.86 13.76
N LEU A 45 3.54 -13.05 13.42
CA LEU A 45 2.80 -12.11 12.59
C LEU A 45 2.68 -10.74 13.28
N LEU A 46 2.30 -10.69 14.55
CA LEU A 46 2.14 -9.44 15.30
C LEU A 46 3.48 -8.75 15.61
N GLN A 47 4.57 -9.52 15.66
CA GLN A 47 5.94 -9.02 15.84
C GLN A 47 6.65 -8.71 14.52
N HIS A 48 6.00 -8.94 13.37
CA HIS A 48 6.52 -8.55 12.06
C HIS A 48 6.35 -7.05 11.85
N TYR A 49 7.29 -6.25 12.35
CA TYR A 49 7.19 -4.78 12.36
C TYR A 49 7.25 -4.15 10.96
N PRO A 50 6.58 -2.99 10.76
CA PRO A 50 6.64 -2.27 9.50
C PRO A 50 8.03 -1.69 9.25
N ARG A 51 8.46 -1.68 7.99
CA ARG A 51 9.71 -1.07 7.55
C ARG A 51 9.63 0.46 7.53
N TYR A 52 8.49 0.99 7.10
CA TYR A 52 8.20 2.42 7.07
C TYR A 52 6.70 2.65 7.04
N HIS A 53 6.29 3.91 7.18
CA HIS A 53 4.90 4.32 7.13
C HIS A 53 4.67 5.28 5.97
N VAL A 54 3.48 5.22 5.37
CA VAL A 54 3.02 6.17 4.35
C VAL A 54 1.87 6.96 4.94
N ASP A 55 2.00 8.28 4.98
CA ASP A 55 0.90 9.15 5.41
C ASP A 55 -0.12 9.30 4.28
N ARG A 56 -1.34 8.80 4.51
CA ARG A 56 -2.51 8.99 3.63
C ARG A 56 -3.67 9.62 4.39
N THR A 57 -3.38 10.37 5.44
CA THR A 57 -4.39 11.15 6.19
C THR A 57 -4.88 12.35 5.40
N GLN A 58 -4.03 12.92 4.55
CA GLN A 58 -4.33 14.12 3.78
C GLN A 58 -4.74 13.78 2.35
N LEU A 59 -5.97 14.17 1.98
CA LEU A 59 -6.40 14.19 0.60
C LEU A 59 -6.03 15.55 -0.02
N ARG A 60 -5.44 15.50 -1.21
CA ARG A 60 -5.07 16.67 -2.00
C ARG A 60 -6.00 16.80 -3.19
N THR A 61 -6.26 18.03 -3.61
CA THR A 61 -6.93 18.30 -4.88
C THR A 61 -5.92 18.25 -6.02
N ILE A 62 -6.38 18.06 -7.27
CA ILE A 62 -5.52 18.05 -8.45
C ILE A 62 -4.79 19.39 -8.62
N ARG A 63 -5.42 20.50 -8.26
CA ARG A 63 -4.79 21.83 -8.26
C ARG A 63 -3.59 21.90 -7.30
N ASP A 64 -3.69 21.29 -6.12
CA ASP A 64 -2.59 21.29 -5.14
C ASP A 64 -1.36 20.55 -5.66
N LEU A 65 -1.55 19.54 -6.51
CA LEU A 65 -0.45 18.70 -7.02
C LEU A 65 0.58 19.51 -7.82
N GLY A 66 0.12 20.49 -8.60
CA GLY A 66 1.02 21.38 -9.35
C GLY A 66 1.89 22.23 -8.41
N ARG A 67 1.30 22.71 -7.31
CA ARG A 67 2.00 23.48 -6.28
C ARG A 67 3.02 22.62 -5.54
N LEU A 68 2.61 21.43 -5.09
CA LEU A 68 3.49 20.50 -4.38
C LEU A 68 4.74 20.14 -5.20
N LEU A 69 4.58 19.95 -6.50
CA LEU A 69 5.70 19.65 -7.38
C LEU A 69 6.65 20.85 -7.52
N ALA A 70 6.13 22.07 -7.63
CA ALA A 70 6.93 23.29 -7.66
C ALA A 70 7.69 23.52 -6.35
N GLU A 71 7.12 23.09 -5.22
CA GLU A 71 7.74 23.10 -3.90
C GLU A 71 8.71 21.93 -3.67
N GLY A 72 8.94 21.08 -4.67
CA GLY A 72 9.90 19.97 -4.60
C GLY A 72 9.42 18.76 -3.79
N HIS A 73 8.10 18.53 -3.69
CA HIS A 73 7.56 17.38 -2.96
C HIS A 73 7.94 16.04 -3.60
N GLU A 74 8.59 15.14 -2.84
CA GLU A 74 9.05 13.83 -3.32
C GLU A 74 8.22 12.62 -2.82
N GLY A 75 7.17 12.90 -2.03
CA GLY A 75 6.32 11.90 -1.38
C GLY A 75 5.22 11.30 -2.27
N GLU A 76 4.56 10.26 -1.75
CA GLU A 76 3.27 9.83 -2.30
C GLU A 76 2.20 10.88 -1.94
N VAL A 77 1.35 11.20 -2.91
CA VAL A 77 0.15 12.02 -2.70
C VAL A 77 -1.08 11.14 -2.79
N SER A 78 -2.14 11.50 -2.09
CA SER A 78 -3.44 10.83 -2.14
C SER A 78 -4.51 11.82 -2.57
N LEU A 79 -5.41 11.40 -3.47
CA LEU A 79 -6.51 12.23 -3.95
C LEU A 79 -7.76 11.39 -4.20
N LEU A 80 -8.92 12.04 -4.15
CA LEU A 80 -10.19 11.47 -4.59
C LEU A 80 -10.50 12.02 -5.98
N ALA A 81 -10.74 11.14 -6.95
CA ALA A 81 -11.06 11.57 -8.31
C ALA A 81 -11.99 10.60 -9.03
N LYS A 82 -12.66 11.12 -10.06
CA LYS A 82 -13.50 10.37 -10.98
C LYS A 82 -12.74 10.08 -12.26
N VAL A 83 -12.84 8.84 -12.73
CA VAL A 83 -12.28 8.42 -14.03
C VAL A 83 -13.09 9.07 -15.14
N VAL A 84 -12.42 9.84 -15.99
CA VAL A 84 -13.02 10.49 -17.16
C VAL A 84 -12.96 9.57 -18.37
N LYS A 85 -11.79 8.97 -18.60
CA LYS A 85 -11.58 8.02 -19.70
C LYS A 85 -10.41 7.10 -19.42
N MET A 86 -10.48 5.91 -20.01
CA MET A 86 -9.39 4.94 -20.12
C MET A 86 -9.15 4.68 -21.60
N ASN A 87 -7.92 4.91 -22.06
CA ASN A 87 -7.54 4.66 -23.44
C ASN A 87 -7.32 3.16 -23.67
N ARG A 88 -7.46 2.74 -24.93
CA ARG A 88 -7.08 1.39 -25.35
C ARG A 88 -5.61 1.11 -25.02
N PRO A 89 -5.29 -0.11 -24.56
CA PRO A 89 -3.92 -0.47 -24.22
C PRO A 89 -3.11 -0.54 -25.51
N PHE A 90 -1.84 -0.16 -25.43
CA PHE A 90 -0.91 -0.31 -26.55
C PHE A 90 0.46 -0.77 -26.07
N ARG A 91 1.21 -1.45 -26.93
CA ARG A 91 2.58 -1.87 -26.61
C ARG A 91 3.56 -0.73 -26.87
N THR A 92 4.41 -0.46 -25.89
CA THR A 92 5.51 0.49 -26.05
C THR A 92 6.63 -0.10 -26.89
N ARG A 93 7.57 0.75 -27.34
CA ARG A 93 8.81 0.29 -28.02
C ARG A 93 9.61 -0.72 -27.19
N SER A 94 9.50 -0.66 -25.86
CA SER A 94 10.16 -1.58 -24.93
C SER A 94 9.35 -2.88 -24.68
N GLY A 95 8.29 -3.14 -25.43
CA GLY A 95 7.45 -4.34 -25.31
C GLY A 95 6.46 -4.36 -24.14
N LYS A 96 6.43 -3.33 -23.28
CA LYS A 96 5.50 -3.26 -22.15
C LYS A 96 4.12 -2.81 -22.62
N VAL A 97 3.06 -3.38 -22.04
CA VAL A 97 1.69 -2.91 -22.30
C VAL A 97 1.45 -1.65 -21.48
N MET A 98 1.06 -0.56 -22.12
CA MET A 98 0.77 0.72 -21.46
C MET A 98 -0.73 1.01 -21.54
N VAL A 99 -1.32 1.36 -20.39
CA VAL A 99 -2.69 1.86 -20.27
C VAL A 99 -2.61 3.31 -19.81
N LYS A 100 -3.28 4.22 -20.52
CA LYS A 100 -3.40 5.63 -20.12
C LYS A 100 -4.83 5.94 -19.75
N GLY A 101 -5.02 6.72 -18.70
CA GLY A 101 -6.31 7.25 -18.29
C GLY A 101 -6.23 8.74 -17.99
N LEU A 102 -7.40 9.34 -17.84
CA LEU A 102 -7.58 10.69 -17.33
C LEU A 102 -8.53 10.61 -16.15
N ILE A 103 -8.11 11.16 -15.02
CA ILE A 103 -8.93 11.32 -13.82
C ILE A 103 -9.13 12.80 -13.55
N LYS A 104 -10.27 13.15 -12.94
CA LYS A 104 -10.60 14.53 -12.61
C LYS A 104 -11.23 14.64 -11.23
N ASP A 105 -11.07 15.81 -10.63
CA ASP A 105 -11.85 16.30 -9.50
C ASP A 105 -12.48 17.65 -9.91
N ASP A 106 -13.01 18.40 -8.94
CA ASP A 106 -13.61 19.70 -9.20
C ASP A 106 -12.59 20.81 -9.52
N THR A 107 -11.30 20.54 -9.29
CA THR A 107 -10.22 21.53 -9.42
C THR A 107 -9.40 21.37 -10.70
N GLY A 108 -9.42 20.20 -11.33
CA GLY A 108 -8.70 19.95 -12.57
C GLY A 108 -8.72 18.48 -13.03
N SER A 109 -7.80 18.14 -13.93
CA SER A 109 -7.62 16.77 -14.41
C SER A 109 -6.14 16.41 -14.53
N ILE A 110 -5.80 15.15 -14.29
CA ILE A 110 -4.43 14.64 -14.34
C ILE A 110 -4.38 13.33 -15.13
N ALA A 111 -3.31 13.15 -15.91
CA ALA A 111 -3.07 11.91 -16.63
C ALA A 111 -2.53 10.83 -15.69
N VAL A 112 -3.00 9.61 -15.87
CA VAL A 112 -2.56 8.43 -15.13
C VAL A 112 -2.10 7.38 -16.13
N THR A 113 -0.96 6.76 -15.86
CA THR A 113 -0.37 5.74 -16.75
C THR A 113 -0.03 4.50 -15.98
N TRP A 114 -0.45 3.33 -16.44
CA TRP A 114 -0.08 2.04 -15.86
C TRP A 114 0.65 1.17 -16.88
N PHE A 115 1.57 0.35 -16.38
CA PHE A 115 2.30 -0.62 -17.18
C PHE A 115 1.88 -2.04 -16.79
N ASN A 116 1.63 -2.90 -17.79
CA ASN A 116 1.24 -4.31 -17.65
C ASN A 116 0.00 -4.54 -16.77
N GLN A 117 -0.93 -3.58 -16.74
CA GLN A 117 -2.15 -3.63 -15.92
C GLN A 117 -3.40 -3.36 -16.78
N GLU A 118 -3.56 -4.11 -17.87
CA GLU A 118 -4.69 -3.96 -18.80
C GLU A 118 -6.06 -4.19 -18.15
N TRP A 119 -6.11 -5.02 -17.11
CA TRP A 119 -7.31 -5.30 -16.33
C TRP A 119 -7.97 -4.04 -15.74
N LEU A 120 -7.21 -2.96 -15.55
CA LEU A 120 -7.72 -1.67 -15.07
C LEU A 120 -8.77 -1.05 -15.97
N ILE A 121 -8.76 -1.35 -17.27
CA ILE A 121 -9.78 -0.83 -18.20
C ILE A 121 -11.17 -1.33 -17.80
N ARG A 122 -11.25 -2.56 -17.27
CA ARG A 122 -12.49 -3.16 -16.78
C ARG A 122 -12.79 -2.79 -15.33
N ALA A 123 -11.75 -2.63 -14.50
CA ALA A 123 -11.91 -2.31 -13.08
C ALA A 123 -12.21 -0.81 -12.81
N LEU A 124 -11.81 0.08 -13.72
CA LEU A 124 -11.97 1.53 -13.61
C LEU A 124 -12.68 2.09 -14.87
N PRO A 125 -13.93 1.70 -15.16
CA PRO A 125 -14.67 2.29 -16.26
C PRO A 125 -14.88 3.80 -16.05
N PRO A 126 -15.09 4.58 -17.13
CA PRO A 126 -15.47 5.99 -17.02
C PRO A 126 -16.65 6.17 -16.07
N GLY A 127 -16.55 7.18 -15.21
CA GLY A 127 -17.52 7.45 -14.16
C GLY A 127 -17.17 6.85 -12.79
N THR A 128 -16.21 5.93 -12.71
CA THR A 128 -15.78 5.35 -11.43
C THR A 128 -15.12 6.42 -10.56
N GLU A 129 -15.59 6.55 -9.33
CA GLU A 129 -14.94 7.36 -8.31
C GLU A 129 -14.03 6.48 -7.45
N ALA A 130 -12.79 6.90 -7.28
CA ALA A 130 -11.78 6.14 -6.55
C ALA A 130 -10.78 7.07 -5.88
N PHE A 131 -10.22 6.59 -4.78
CA PHE A 131 -8.99 7.16 -4.25
C PHE A 131 -7.82 6.71 -5.12
N PHE A 132 -6.95 7.64 -5.48
CA PHE A 132 -5.71 7.40 -6.19
C PHE A 132 -4.54 7.87 -5.33
N TYR A 133 -3.49 7.05 -5.24
CA TYR A 133 -2.31 7.40 -4.47
C TYR A 133 -1.03 6.85 -5.09
N GLY A 134 0.02 7.65 -5.00
CA GLY A 134 1.31 7.36 -5.60
C GLY A 134 2.13 8.62 -5.80
N LYS A 135 3.28 8.48 -6.46
CA LYS A 135 4.18 9.61 -6.72
C LYS A 135 3.75 10.41 -7.93
N LEU A 136 3.91 11.73 -7.84
CA LEU A 136 3.77 12.64 -8.97
C LEU A 136 5.02 12.56 -9.87
N THR A 137 4.80 12.66 -11.17
CA THR A 137 5.88 12.69 -12.17
C THR A 137 5.56 13.70 -13.27
N ILE A 138 6.59 14.22 -13.93
CA ILE A 138 6.44 15.08 -15.12
C ILE A 138 6.81 14.26 -16.34
N TYR A 139 5.97 14.25 -17.36
CA TYR A 139 6.29 13.69 -18.66
C TYR A 139 5.82 14.62 -19.78
N GLY A 140 6.74 15.02 -20.65
CA GLY A 140 6.44 15.96 -21.73
C GLY A 140 5.87 17.30 -21.23
N GLY A 141 6.38 17.80 -20.10
CA GLY A 141 5.92 19.06 -19.49
C GLY A 141 4.56 18.99 -18.80
N LYS A 142 3.94 17.80 -18.72
CA LYS A 142 2.63 17.62 -18.08
C LYS A 142 2.75 16.77 -16.81
N LEU A 143 1.98 17.18 -15.80
CA LEU A 143 1.83 16.44 -14.56
C LEU A 143 1.08 15.12 -14.83
N GLN A 144 1.61 14.02 -14.29
CA GLN A 144 0.99 12.71 -14.36
C GLN A 144 1.36 11.83 -13.16
N MET A 145 0.56 10.80 -12.89
CA MET A 145 0.94 9.74 -11.96
C MET A 145 1.25 8.45 -12.72
N THR A 146 2.39 7.85 -12.40
CA THR A 146 2.80 6.56 -12.98
C THR A 146 2.49 5.44 -12.01
N SER A 147 1.75 4.44 -12.50
CA SER A 147 1.26 3.27 -11.78
C SER A 147 0.66 3.60 -10.41
N PRO A 148 -0.24 4.60 -10.28
CA PRO A 148 -0.86 4.89 -9.00
C PRO A 148 -1.67 3.68 -8.53
N ARG A 149 -1.59 3.42 -7.24
CA ARG A 149 -2.52 2.51 -6.57
C ARG A 149 -3.88 3.21 -6.48
N HIS A 150 -4.93 2.41 -6.43
CA HIS A 150 -6.29 2.92 -6.40
C HIS A 150 -7.17 2.08 -5.49
N GLU A 151 -8.21 2.72 -4.95
CA GLU A 151 -9.24 2.09 -4.16
C GLU A 151 -10.60 2.68 -4.56
N PRO A 152 -11.46 1.94 -5.28
CA PRO A 152 -12.79 2.42 -5.66
C PRO A 152 -13.63 2.76 -4.44
N VAL A 153 -14.35 3.88 -4.50
CA VAL A 153 -15.30 4.28 -3.46
C VAL A 153 -16.49 3.32 -3.50
N LYS A 154 -16.88 2.82 -2.32
CA LYS A 154 -18.03 1.92 -2.16
C LYS A 154 -18.96 2.50 -1.10
N THR A 155 -20.23 2.65 -1.46
CA THR A 155 -21.26 3.15 -0.54
C THR A 155 -21.30 2.31 0.74
N GLY A 156 -21.28 2.97 1.90
CA GLY A 156 -21.37 2.33 3.21
C GLY A 156 -20.11 1.56 3.64
N LYS A 157 -18.96 1.74 2.96
CA LYS A 157 -17.68 1.16 3.38
C LYS A 157 -16.61 2.23 3.48
N GLU A 158 -15.95 2.27 4.63
CA GLU A 158 -14.75 3.09 4.79
C GLU A 158 -13.60 2.57 3.92
N PRO A 159 -12.75 3.47 3.39
CA PRO A 159 -11.57 3.06 2.67
C PRO A 159 -10.54 2.41 3.60
N PHE A 160 -9.95 1.32 3.14
CA PHE A 160 -8.95 0.55 3.87
C PHE A 160 -7.56 1.21 3.85
N ASN A 161 -7.23 1.93 2.76
CA ASN A 161 -5.90 2.48 2.53
C ASN A 161 -5.82 4.01 2.58
N VAL A 162 -6.88 4.69 3.00
CA VAL A 162 -6.98 6.16 2.97
C VAL A 162 -7.52 6.68 4.31
N GLY A 163 -7.20 7.93 4.63
CA GLY A 163 -7.63 8.59 5.87
C GLY A 163 -6.82 8.19 7.10
N ARG A 164 -5.67 7.53 6.91
CA ARG A 164 -4.85 6.98 8.00
C ARG A 164 -3.40 6.85 7.58
N ILE A 165 -2.51 6.70 8.56
CA ILE A 165 -1.11 6.34 8.33
C ILE A 165 -1.05 4.83 8.05
N ILE A 166 -0.42 4.46 6.93
CA ILE A 166 -0.38 3.09 6.44
C ILE A 166 0.99 2.45 6.73
N PRO A 167 1.06 1.39 7.54
CA PRO A 167 2.29 0.64 7.74
C PRO A 167 2.65 -0.18 6.49
N ILE A 168 3.91 -0.10 6.07
CA ILE A 168 4.47 -0.89 4.98
C ILE A 168 5.41 -1.94 5.54
N TYR A 169 4.99 -3.20 5.47
CA TYR A 169 5.71 -4.36 5.98
C TYR A 169 6.72 -4.90 4.97
N PRO A 170 7.83 -5.51 5.43
CA PRO A 170 8.63 -6.39 4.61
C PRO A 170 7.73 -7.48 4.00
N ALA A 171 7.82 -7.65 2.69
CA ALA A 171 6.90 -8.46 1.91
C ALA A 171 7.68 -9.42 1.00
N THR A 172 6.99 -10.44 0.48
CA THR A 172 7.52 -11.35 -0.53
C THR A 172 6.76 -11.18 -1.85
N ALA A 173 7.26 -11.78 -2.93
CA ALA A 173 6.54 -11.81 -4.20
C ALA A 173 5.14 -12.42 -4.08
N ASP A 174 4.97 -13.35 -3.14
CA ASP A 174 3.75 -14.12 -2.93
C ASP A 174 2.82 -13.51 -1.86
N LEU A 175 3.35 -12.63 -1.00
CA LEU A 175 2.61 -12.02 0.10
C LEU A 175 3.00 -10.55 0.29
N GLY A 176 2.11 -9.66 -0.19
CA GLY A 176 2.27 -8.21 -0.10
C GLY A 176 1.89 -7.62 1.27
N SER A 177 2.37 -6.39 1.52
CA SER A 177 2.10 -5.64 2.75
C SER A 177 0.61 -5.45 3.06
N ASP A 178 -0.23 -5.23 2.04
CA ASP A 178 -1.68 -5.05 2.26
C ASP A 178 -2.35 -6.37 2.70
N ALA A 179 -1.84 -7.51 2.22
CA ALA A 179 -2.32 -8.83 2.65
C ALA A 179 -1.89 -9.13 4.09
N LEU A 180 -0.65 -8.79 4.46
CA LEU A 180 -0.16 -8.89 5.85
C LEU A 180 -1.00 -8.03 6.80
N ARG A 181 -1.28 -6.77 6.44
CA ARG A 181 -2.16 -5.88 7.21
C ARG A 181 -3.54 -6.47 7.41
N LYS A 182 -4.13 -7.00 6.35
CA LYS A 182 -5.46 -7.62 6.41
C LYS A 182 -5.45 -8.83 7.32
N LEU A 183 -4.43 -9.68 7.23
CA LEU A 183 -4.27 -10.84 8.09
C LEU A 183 -4.12 -10.43 9.56
N MET A 184 -3.29 -9.42 9.87
CA MET A 184 -3.14 -8.88 11.23
C MET A 184 -4.47 -8.37 11.78
N TRP A 185 -5.24 -7.64 10.97
CA TRP A 185 -6.56 -7.15 11.36
C TRP A 185 -7.54 -8.29 11.67
N GLU A 186 -7.58 -9.31 10.81
CA GLU A 186 -8.40 -10.51 11.00
C GLU A 186 -7.96 -11.36 12.20
N THR A 187 -6.69 -11.30 12.62
CA THR A 187 -6.21 -12.02 13.82
C THR A 187 -6.50 -11.30 15.13
N LEU A 188 -6.70 -9.97 15.10
CA LEU A 188 -6.95 -9.14 16.28
C LEU A 188 -8.45 -8.93 16.56
N GLY A 189 -9.32 -9.12 15.56
CA GLY A 189 -10.77 -9.06 15.69
C GLY A 189 -11.38 -10.42 16.02
#